data_AF-A0A9W4DN54-F1
#
_entry.id   AF-A0A9W4DN54-F1
#
_cell.length_a   1.000
_cell.length_b   1.000
_cell.length_c   1.000
_cell.angle_alpha   90.00
_cell.angle_beta   90.00
_cell.angle_gamma   90.00
#
_symmetry.space_group_name_H-M   'P 1'
#
loop_
_entity.id
_entity.type
_entity.pdbx_description
1 polymer ?
#
loop_
_entity_poly.entity_id
_entity_poly.type
_entity_poly.pdbx_seq_one_letter_code
_entity_poly.pdbx_strand_id
1 'polypeptide(L)'
;MRHPPGSYEVARIGEDPEAFEAFYREHMEAVLRYATRRSRDPHAAADLVADVFLAAISAAAGYREELGSQIAWLHGIARNVAAAENRRAARARVAEGRISGRRYLDADDIARLEERIDAEREGRALIERMASLPAGQRAVLELVAVDGLTVAEAATALGINGVAARVRLHRARSALKDTAVPVVPETLPPFPSLMEVR
;
A
#
# COMPACT_ATOMS: atom_id res chain seq x y z
N MET A 1 14.19 -18.65 -25.77
CA MET A 1 14.78 -17.99 -24.59
C MET A 1 14.19 -18.70 -23.39
N ARG A 2 14.98 -19.47 -22.63
CA ARG A 2 14.49 -20.29 -21.51
C ARG A 2 14.62 -19.46 -20.23
N HIS A 3 13.50 -19.16 -19.59
CA HIS A 3 13.40 -18.44 -18.32
C HIS A 3 14.17 -19.17 -17.21
N PRO A 4 15.03 -18.49 -16.42
CA PRO A 4 15.68 -19.10 -15.26
C PRO A 4 14.66 -19.63 -14.24
N PRO A 5 14.99 -20.68 -13.46
CA PRO A 5 14.13 -21.16 -12.38
C PRO A 5 13.83 -20.01 -11.41
N GLY A 6 12.55 -19.67 -11.25
CA GLY A 6 12.09 -18.50 -10.47
C GLY A 6 11.67 -17.29 -11.30
N SER A 7 11.79 -17.32 -12.63
CA SER A 7 11.16 -16.30 -13.49
C SER A 7 9.87 -16.84 -14.10
N TYR A 8 8.78 -16.16 -13.82
CA TYR A 8 7.46 -16.41 -14.39
C TYR A 8 7.13 -15.31 -15.39
N GLU A 9 6.26 -15.62 -16.35
CA GLU A 9 5.62 -14.59 -17.17
C GLU A 9 4.32 -14.19 -16.48
N VAL A 10 4.12 -12.89 -16.22
CA VAL A 10 2.88 -12.40 -15.58
C VAL A 10 1.66 -12.88 -16.36
N ALA A 11 1.70 -12.90 -17.69
CA ALA A 11 0.60 -13.38 -18.53
C ALA A 11 0.17 -14.83 -18.24
N ARG A 12 1.07 -15.66 -17.68
CA ARG A 12 0.83 -17.08 -17.42
C ARG A 12 0.26 -17.37 -16.03
N ILE A 13 0.28 -16.42 -15.10
CA ILE A 13 -0.15 -16.67 -13.70
C ILE A 13 -1.64 -17.05 -13.57
N GLY A 14 -2.45 -16.80 -14.60
CA GLY A 14 -3.86 -17.24 -14.62
C GLY A 14 -4.09 -18.64 -15.20
N GLU A 15 -3.07 -19.22 -15.82
CA GLU A 15 -3.16 -20.51 -16.53
C GLU A 15 -2.19 -21.56 -15.94
N ASP A 16 -1.15 -21.13 -15.24
CA ASP A 16 -0.06 -21.95 -14.73
C ASP A 16 0.09 -21.76 -13.21
N PRO A 17 -0.25 -22.79 -12.40
CA PRO A 17 -0.12 -22.73 -10.96
C PRO A 17 1.31 -22.48 -10.46
N GLU A 18 2.35 -22.96 -11.15
CA GLU A 18 3.74 -22.75 -10.75
C GLU A 18 4.16 -21.29 -10.99
N ALA A 19 3.72 -20.71 -12.12
CA ALA A 19 3.92 -19.30 -12.41
C ALA A 19 3.21 -18.41 -11.37
N PHE A 20 1.98 -18.76 -10.99
CA PHE A 20 1.26 -18.07 -9.93
C PHE A 20 1.96 -18.18 -8.58
N GLU A 21 2.42 -19.37 -8.20
CA GLU A 21 3.10 -19.57 -6.91
C GLU A 21 4.37 -18.71 -6.81
N ALA A 22 5.17 -18.67 -7.89
CA ALA A 22 6.37 -17.85 -7.94
C ALA A 22 6.05 -16.35 -7.84
N PHE A 23 5.04 -15.87 -8.58
CA PHE A 23 4.56 -14.49 -8.51
C PHE A 23 4.00 -14.14 -7.12
N TYR A 24 3.20 -15.03 -6.54
CA TYR A 24 2.63 -14.86 -5.21
C TYR A 24 3.75 -14.72 -4.18
N ARG A 25 4.72 -15.62 -4.19
CA ARG A 25 5.85 -15.61 -3.25
C ARG A 25 6.67 -14.34 -3.33
N GLU A 26 6.91 -13.83 -4.54
CA GLU A 26 7.66 -12.60 -4.76
C GLU A 26 6.92 -11.35 -4.24
N HIS A 27 5.61 -11.27 -4.46
CA HIS A 27 4.86 -10.03 -4.22
C HIS A 27 3.97 -10.03 -2.97
N MET A 28 3.76 -11.18 -2.32
CA MET A 28 2.85 -11.31 -1.17
C MET A 28 3.19 -10.31 -0.07
N GLU A 29 4.47 -10.15 0.26
CA GLU A 29 4.84 -9.25 1.35
C GLU A 29 4.48 -7.78 1.05
N ALA A 30 4.68 -7.35 -0.20
CA ALA A 30 4.34 -5.98 -0.59
C ALA A 30 2.83 -5.72 -0.56
N VAL A 31 2.03 -6.68 -1.04
CA VAL A 31 0.56 -6.61 -0.98
C VAL A 31 0.06 -6.68 0.46
N LEU A 32 0.67 -7.52 1.30
CA LEU A 32 0.31 -7.63 2.71
C LEU A 32 0.58 -6.32 3.45
N ARG A 33 1.76 -5.70 3.27
CA ARG A 33 2.06 -4.37 3.82
C ARG A 33 1.07 -3.33 3.32
N TYR A 34 0.73 -3.35 2.03
CA TYR A 34 -0.29 -2.46 1.48
C TYR A 34 -1.63 -2.59 2.22
N ALA A 35 -2.08 -3.83 2.46
CA ALA A 35 -3.35 -4.13 3.10
C ALA A 35 -3.34 -3.76 4.60
N THR A 36 -2.33 -4.16 5.36
CA THR A 36 -2.25 -3.92 6.81
C THR A 36 -2.01 -2.44 7.16
N ARG A 37 -1.46 -1.64 6.24
CA ARG A 37 -1.44 -0.17 6.38
C ARG A 37 -2.82 0.46 6.35
N ARG A 38 -3.77 -0.17 5.64
CA ARG A 38 -5.09 0.38 5.31
C ARG A 38 -6.25 -0.29 6.05
N SER A 39 -6.01 -1.46 6.64
CA SER A 39 -6.96 -2.18 7.49
C SER A 39 -6.39 -2.43 8.88
N ARG A 40 -7.21 -2.22 9.91
CA ARG A 40 -6.92 -2.62 11.30
C ARG A 40 -7.56 -3.98 11.66
N ASP A 41 -8.36 -4.53 10.76
CA ASP A 41 -9.00 -5.84 10.93
C ASP A 41 -8.18 -6.90 10.17
N PRO A 42 -7.61 -7.91 10.85
CA PRO A 42 -6.88 -9.02 10.24
C PRO A 42 -7.66 -9.71 9.11
N HIS A 43 -8.97 -9.95 9.30
CA HIS A 43 -9.78 -10.60 8.28
C HIS A 43 -9.91 -9.74 7.03
N ALA A 44 -10.18 -8.44 7.21
CA ALA A 44 -10.28 -7.53 6.07
C ALA A 44 -8.94 -7.34 5.35
N ALA A 45 -7.80 -7.41 6.07
CA ALA A 45 -6.49 -7.39 5.44
C ALA A 45 -6.24 -8.67 4.62
N ALA A 46 -6.58 -9.84 5.16
CA ALA A 46 -6.45 -11.12 4.46
C ALA A 46 -7.37 -11.21 3.22
N ASP A 47 -8.60 -10.73 3.35
CA ASP A 47 -9.57 -10.68 2.24
C ASP A 47 -9.07 -9.75 1.14
N LEU A 48 -8.57 -8.56 1.48
CA LEU A 48 -7.99 -7.64 0.50
C LEU A 48 -6.78 -8.26 -0.22
N VAL A 49 -5.88 -8.94 0.48
CA VAL A 49 -4.75 -9.65 -0.15
C VAL A 49 -5.26 -10.70 -1.15
N ALA A 50 -6.24 -11.51 -0.76
CA ALA A 50 -6.81 -12.53 -1.62
C ALA A 50 -7.47 -11.93 -2.87
N ASP A 51 -8.29 -10.90 -2.70
CA ASP A 51 -8.96 -10.19 -3.80
C ASP A 51 -7.96 -9.55 -4.76
N VAL A 52 -6.83 -9.05 -4.26
CA VAL A 52 -5.75 -8.51 -5.11
C VAL A 52 -5.14 -9.58 -5.99
N PHE A 53 -4.77 -10.73 -5.43
CA PHE A 53 -4.18 -11.80 -6.24
C PHE A 53 -5.19 -12.43 -7.20
N LEU A 54 -6.46 -12.53 -6.82
CA LEU A 54 -7.52 -12.98 -7.72
C LEU A 54 -7.72 -12.00 -8.90
N ALA A 55 -7.70 -10.70 -8.61
CA ALA A 55 -7.76 -9.67 -9.64
C ALA A 55 -6.50 -9.66 -10.53
N ALA A 56 -5.32 -9.93 -9.97
CA ALA A 56 -4.07 -10.06 -10.71
C ALA A 56 -4.11 -11.23 -11.70
N ILE A 57 -4.57 -12.41 -11.26
CA ILE A 57 -4.82 -13.57 -12.12
C ILE A 57 -5.74 -13.18 -13.30
N SER A 58 -6.84 -12.50 -13.01
CA SER A 58 -7.83 -12.12 -14.03
C SER A 58 -7.29 -11.07 -15.02
N ALA A 59 -6.38 -10.21 -14.58
CA ALA A 59 -5.82 -9.12 -15.38
C ALA A 59 -4.50 -9.49 -16.07
N ALA A 60 -3.95 -10.67 -15.81
CA ALA A 60 -2.57 -10.99 -16.09
C ALA A 60 -2.20 -10.94 -17.59
N ALA A 61 -3.11 -11.39 -18.46
CA ALA A 61 -2.94 -11.33 -19.91
C ALA A 61 -2.80 -9.89 -20.46
N GLY A 62 -3.26 -8.88 -19.70
CA GLY A 62 -3.16 -7.47 -20.07
C GLY A 62 -1.92 -6.76 -19.52
N TYR A 63 -1.07 -7.44 -18.75
CA TYR A 63 0.15 -6.85 -18.21
C TYR A 63 1.12 -6.48 -19.33
N ARG A 64 1.73 -5.31 -19.19
CA ARG A 64 2.65 -4.70 -20.15
C ARG A 64 3.82 -4.09 -19.40
N GLU A 65 5.00 -4.70 -19.53
CA GLU A 65 6.21 -4.29 -18.81
C GLU A 65 6.62 -2.85 -19.15
N GLU A 66 6.36 -2.41 -20.38
CA GLU A 66 6.64 -1.06 -20.84
C GLU A 66 5.79 0.01 -20.14
N LEU A 67 4.65 -0.36 -19.56
CA LEU A 67 3.80 0.56 -18.80
C LEU A 67 4.26 0.68 -17.35
N GLY A 68 5.00 -0.29 -16.81
CA GLY A 68 5.53 -0.23 -15.46
C GLY A 68 5.90 -1.60 -14.88
N SER A 69 6.59 -1.56 -13.74
CA SER A 69 6.97 -2.76 -13.00
C SER A 69 5.74 -3.55 -12.54
N GLN A 70 5.95 -4.84 -12.30
CA GLN A 70 4.91 -5.75 -11.81
C GLN A 70 4.34 -5.28 -10.46
N ILE A 71 5.20 -4.75 -9.59
CA ILE A 71 4.79 -4.20 -8.31
C ILE A 71 3.93 -2.94 -8.47
N ALA A 72 4.27 -2.04 -9.39
CA ALA A 72 3.45 -0.87 -9.67
C ALA A 72 2.06 -1.25 -10.21
N TRP A 73 2.02 -2.26 -11.09
CA TRP A 73 0.78 -2.84 -11.61
C TRP A 73 -0.07 -3.45 -10.49
N LEU A 74 0.53 -4.24 -9.59
CA LEU A 74 -0.14 -4.81 -8.41
C LEU A 74 -0.68 -3.74 -7.46
N HIS A 75 0.07 -2.67 -7.19
CA HIS A 75 -0.42 -1.57 -6.37
C HIS A 75 -1.62 -0.85 -7.03
N GLY A 76 -1.63 -0.74 -8.36
CA GLY A 76 -2.78 -0.26 -9.12
C GLY A 76 -4.02 -1.16 -8.93
N ILE A 77 -3.83 -2.48 -9.00
CA ILE A 77 -4.89 -3.47 -8.72
C ILE A 77 -5.38 -3.34 -7.27
N ALA A 78 -4.47 -3.34 -6.29
CA ALA A 78 -4.78 -3.23 -4.87
C ALA A 78 -5.58 -1.98 -4.54
N ARG A 79 -5.22 -0.86 -5.15
CA ARG A 79 -5.99 0.38 -5.04
C ARG A 79 -7.41 0.24 -5.59
N ASN A 80 -7.57 -0.38 -6.74
CA ASN A 80 -8.89 -0.55 -7.36
C ASN A 80 -9.79 -1.47 -6.53
N VAL A 81 -9.24 -2.56 -6.01
CA VAL A 81 -9.90 -3.50 -5.09
C VAL A 81 -10.32 -2.76 -3.81
N ALA A 82 -9.37 -2.14 -3.10
CA ALA A 82 -9.66 -1.41 -1.86
C ALA A 82 -10.67 -0.28 -2.06
N ALA A 83 -10.62 0.43 -3.20
CA ALA A 83 -11.60 1.47 -3.51
C ALA A 83 -13.00 0.87 -3.78
N ALA A 84 -13.08 -0.30 -4.41
CA ALA A 84 -14.34 -1.00 -4.64
C ALA A 84 -14.95 -1.49 -3.32
N GLU A 85 -14.15 -2.07 -2.43
CA GLU A 85 -14.56 -2.50 -1.09
C GLU A 85 -15.06 -1.33 -0.25
N ASN A 86 -14.32 -0.22 -0.19
CA ASN A 86 -14.75 0.97 0.53
C ASN A 86 -16.08 1.51 0.01
N ARG A 87 -16.28 1.52 -1.31
CA ARG A 87 -17.58 1.90 -1.92
C ARG A 87 -18.69 0.91 -1.57
N ARG A 88 -18.41 -0.39 -1.52
CA ARG A 88 -19.37 -1.43 -1.10
C ARG A 88 -19.74 -1.27 0.37
N ALA A 89 -18.75 -1.11 1.25
CA ALA A 89 -18.94 -0.92 2.69
C ALA A 89 -19.72 0.36 3.00
N ALA A 90 -19.42 1.47 2.32
CA ALA A 90 -20.18 2.71 2.45
C ALA A 90 -21.66 2.52 2.09
N ARG A 91 -21.96 1.79 0.99
CA ARG A 91 -23.34 1.46 0.62
C ARG A 91 -24.01 0.51 1.62
N ALA A 92 -23.28 -0.47 2.15
CA ALA A 92 -23.81 -1.43 3.12
C ALA A 92 -24.13 -0.79 4.49
N ARG A 93 -23.32 0.18 4.93
CA ARG A 93 -23.58 0.98 6.14
C ARG A 93 -24.84 1.83 6.04
N VAL A 94 -25.19 2.27 4.83
CA VAL A 94 -26.43 3.00 4.54
C VAL A 94 -27.63 2.06 4.45
N ALA A 95 -27.43 0.78 4.13
CA ALA A 95 -28.49 -0.19 3.84
C ALA A 95 -28.84 -1.15 4.99
N GLU A 96 -28.27 -0.98 6.18
CA GLU A 96 -28.45 -1.85 7.36
C GLU A 96 -28.12 -3.34 7.12
N GLY A 97 -26.92 -3.75 7.59
CA GLY A 97 -26.61 -5.14 7.89
C GLY A 97 -26.48 -6.11 6.71
N ARG A 98 -25.29 -6.18 6.09
CA ARG A 98 -24.84 -7.44 5.49
C ARG A 98 -23.51 -7.87 6.09
N ILE A 99 -23.59 -8.96 6.85
CA ILE A 99 -22.48 -9.84 7.17
C ILE A 99 -22.04 -10.48 5.84
N SER A 100 -20.89 -10.08 5.32
CA SER A 100 -20.20 -10.83 4.28
C SER A 100 -19.50 -12.01 4.94
N GLY A 101 -19.57 -13.19 4.34
CA GLY A 101 -18.88 -14.38 4.83
C GLY A 101 -17.39 -14.09 4.97
N ARG A 102 -16.90 -14.00 6.21
CA ARG A 102 -15.47 -13.79 6.49
C ARG A 102 -14.72 -15.08 6.20
N ARG A 103 -13.53 -14.97 5.65
CA ARG A 103 -12.58 -16.08 5.62
C ARG A 103 -12.32 -16.56 7.05
N TYR A 104 -12.44 -17.88 7.27
CA TYR A 104 -12.07 -18.50 8.54
C TYR A 104 -10.54 -18.55 8.60
N LEU A 105 -9.96 -17.65 9.40
CA LEU A 105 -8.53 -17.67 9.75
C LEU A 105 -8.39 -18.43 11.06
N ASP A 106 -7.33 -19.22 11.20
CA ASP A 106 -6.99 -19.82 12.48
C ASP A 106 -6.36 -18.77 13.43
N ALA A 107 -6.17 -19.16 14.70
CA ALA A 107 -5.67 -18.24 15.73
C ALA A 107 -4.23 -17.77 15.45
N ASP A 108 -3.40 -18.62 14.86
CA ASP A 108 -2.00 -18.31 14.57
C ASP A 108 -1.90 -17.34 13.39
N ASP A 109 -2.73 -17.51 12.36
CA ASP A 109 -2.88 -16.57 11.25
C ASP A 109 -3.33 -15.20 11.72
N ILE A 110 -4.32 -15.15 12.62
CA ILE A 110 -4.81 -13.89 13.20
C ILE A 110 -3.68 -13.21 13.97
N ALA A 111 -2.99 -13.92 14.86
CA ALA A 111 -1.91 -13.35 15.67
C ALA A 111 -0.78 -12.78 14.80
N ARG A 112 -0.38 -13.48 13.73
CA ARG A 112 0.62 -12.99 12.76
C ARG A 112 0.18 -11.74 12.03
N LEU A 113 -1.10 -11.66 11.67
CA LEU A 113 -1.67 -10.46 11.03
C LEU A 113 -1.77 -9.29 12.00
N GLU A 114 -2.14 -9.52 13.25
CA GLU A 114 -2.16 -8.50 14.31
C GLU A 114 -0.76 -7.92 14.55
N GLU A 115 0.25 -8.77 14.69
CA GLU A 115 1.65 -8.34 14.81
C GLU A 115 2.08 -7.49 13.61
N ARG A 116 1.71 -7.90 12.39
CA ARG A 116 2.02 -7.13 11.18
C ARG A 116 1.26 -5.80 11.11
N ILE A 117 0.00 -5.78 11.55
CA ILE A 117 -0.84 -4.58 11.66
C ILE A 117 -0.23 -3.58 12.63
N ASP A 118 0.36 -4.06 13.73
CA ASP A 118 1.07 -3.22 14.69
C ASP A 118 2.43 -2.75 14.16
N ALA A 119 3.18 -3.61 13.46
CA ALA A 119 4.43 -3.24 12.81
C ALA A 119 4.25 -2.10 11.77
N GLU A 120 3.09 -2.04 11.11
CA GLU A 120 2.76 -1.00 10.11
C GLU A 120 2.09 0.26 10.72
N ARG A 121 2.11 0.42 12.06
CA ARG A 121 1.50 1.56 12.76
C ARG A 121 2.06 2.92 12.28
N GLU A 122 3.36 3.04 12.06
CA GLU A 122 3.98 4.28 11.57
C GLU A 122 3.54 4.62 10.15
N GLY A 123 3.53 3.63 9.25
CA GLY A 123 3.02 3.80 7.89
C GLY A 123 1.55 4.23 7.88
N ARG A 124 0.73 3.66 8.76
CA ARG A 124 -0.67 4.06 8.94
C ARG A 124 -0.81 5.48 9.46
N ALA A 125 -0.02 5.88 10.47
CA ALA A 125 -0.02 7.24 10.99
C ALA A 125 0.35 8.26 9.89
N LEU A 126 1.27 7.89 9.00
CA LEU A 126 1.62 8.71 7.84
C LEU A 126 0.45 8.85 6.84
N ILE A 127 -0.28 7.76 6.56
CA ILE A 127 -1.52 7.81 5.75
C ILE A 127 -2.58 8.69 6.41
N GLU A 128 -2.78 8.59 7.72
CA GLU A 128 -3.76 9.37 8.47
C GLU A 128 -3.43 10.87 8.42
N ARG A 129 -2.15 11.25 8.51
CA ARG A 129 -1.71 12.65 8.32
C ARG A 129 -2.01 13.20 6.92
N MET A 130 -2.09 12.34 5.92
CA MET A 130 -2.44 12.72 4.55
C MET A 130 -3.95 12.80 4.32
N ALA A 131 -4.79 12.45 5.31
CA ALA A 131 -6.24 12.35 5.12
C ALA A 131 -6.88 13.67 4.66
N SER A 132 -6.33 14.81 5.07
CA SER A 132 -6.78 16.16 4.67
C SER A 132 -6.42 16.55 3.24
N LEU A 133 -5.50 15.84 2.60
CA LEU A 133 -5.08 16.14 1.23
C LEU A 133 -6.18 15.77 0.21
N PRO A 134 -6.30 16.52 -0.90
CA PRO A 134 -7.11 16.09 -2.03
C PRO A 134 -6.77 14.67 -2.48
N ALA A 135 -7.78 13.85 -2.78
CA ALA A 135 -7.61 12.41 -2.99
C ALA A 135 -6.53 12.05 -4.03
N GLY A 136 -6.40 12.82 -5.12
CA GLY A 136 -5.37 12.62 -6.14
C GLY A 136 -3.95 12.97 -5.67
N GLN A 137 -3.80 13.94 -4.76
CA GLN A 137 -2.51 14.31 -4.18
C GLN A 137 -2.08 13.28 -3.13
N ARG A 138 -3.01 12.93 -2.23
CA ARG A 138 -2.83 11.85 -1.25
C ARG A 138 -2.37 10.56 -1.92
N ALA A 139 -3.08 10.15 -2.97
CA ALA A 139 -2.79 8.95 -3.72
C ALA A 139 -1.35 8.84 -4.24
N VAL A 140 -0.85 9.91 -4.87
CA VAL A 140 0.53 9.91 -5.39
C VAL A 140 1.54 9.89 -4.26
N LEU A 141 1.29 10.69 -3.21
CA LEU A 141 2.21 10.78 -2.08
C LEU A 141 2.29 9.47 -1.31
N GLU A 142 1.16 8.79 -1.13
CA GLU A 142 1.07 7.50 -0.45
C GLU A 142 1.86 6.42 -1.21
N LEU A 143 1.64 6.29 -2.53
CA LEU A 143 2.37 5.32 -3.35
C LEU A 143 3.90 5.55 -3.32
N VAL A 144 4.33 6.82 -3.29
CA VAL A 144 5.77 7.16 -3.31
C VAL A 144 6.39 7.07 -1.91
N ALA A 145 5.78 7.71 -0.91
CA ALA A 145 6.38 7.89 0.41
C ALA A 145 6.12 6.72 1.36
N VAL A 146 5.02 5.99 1.17
CA VAL A 146 4.65 4.86 2.01
C VAL A 146 5.00 3.56 1.29
N ASP A 147 4.56 3.41 0.04
CA ASP A 147 4.72 2.15 -0.70
C ASP A 147 6.03 2.05 -1.51
N GLY A 148 6.83 3.13 -1.54
CA GLY A 148 8.19 3.12 -2.11
C GLY A 148 8.27 3.15 -3.64
N LEU A 149 7.16 3.40 -4.33
CA LEU A 149 7.14 3.47 -5.80
C LEU A 149 7.86 4.73 -6.28
N THR A 150 8.47 4.65 -7.46
CA THR A 150 8.91 5.84 -8.18
C THR A 150 7.71 6.68 -8.62
N VAL A 151 7.94 7.96 -8.94
CA VAL A 151 6.87 8.84 -9.43
C VAL A 151 6.29 8.34 -10.77
N ALA A 152 7.11 7.68 -11.60
CA ALA A 152 6.67 7.09 -12.85
C ALA A 152 5.76 5.88 -12.61
N GLU A 153 6.16 4.97 -11.73
CA GLU A 153 5.34 3.82 -11.33
C GLU A 153 4.03 4.25 -10.67
N ALA A 154 4.07 5.27 -9.81
CA ALA A 154 2.87 5.85 -9.21
C ALA A 154 1.94 6.47 -10.27
N ALA A 155 2.48 7.10 -11.32
CA ALA A 155 1.69 7.58 -12.45
C ALA A 155 0.96 6.42 -13.16
N THR A 156 1.66 5.33 -13.47
CA THR A 156 1.09 4.12 -14.07
C THR A 156 0.00 3.53 -13.18
N ALA A 157 0.30 3.29 -11.91
CA ALA A 157 -0.65 2.71 -10.95
C ALA A 157 -1.93 3.55 -10.80
N LEU A 158 -1.83 4.87 -11.01
CA LEU A 158 -2.96 5.80 -10.93
C LEU A 158 -3.63 6.09 -12.27
N GLY A 159 -3.14 5.54 -13.38
CA GLY A 159 -3.66 5.81 -14.71
C GLY A 159 -3.56 7.29 -15.12
N ILE A 160 -2.50 7.98 -14.69
CA ILE A 160 -2.27 9.40 -15.01
C ILE A 160 -0.92 9.60 -15.69
N ASN A 161 -0.75 10.71 -16.42
CA ASN A 161 0.55 11.03 -17.00
C ASN A 161 1.58 11.45 -15.94
N GLY A 162 2.87 11.24 -16.24
CA GLY A 162 3.97 11.52 -15.31
C GLY A 162 4.10 12.99 -14.90
N VAL A 163 3.69 13.94 -15.74
CA VAL A 163 3.68 15.38 -15.39
C VAL A 163 2.63 15.64 -14.30
N ALA A 164 1.42 15.09 -14.46
CA ALA A 164 0.36 15.21 -13.47
C ALA A 164 0.75 14.56 -12.13
N ALA A 165 1.43 13.40 -12.15
CA ALA A 165 1.96 12.77 -10.94
C ALA A 165 2.98 13.67 -10.22
N ARG A 166 3.96 14.22 -10.95
CA ARG A 166 4.97 15.15 -10.39
C ARG A 166 4.32 16.39 -9.75
N VAL A 167 3.35 17.00 -10.44
CA VAL A 167 2.62 18.17 -9.92
C VAL A 167 1.82 17.82 -8.66
N ARG A 168 1.10 16.69 -8.66
CA ARG A 168 0.34 16.23 -7.51
C ARG A 168 1.23 15.93 -6.32
N LEU A 169 2.37 15.27 -6.53
CA LEU A 169 3.36 14.98 -5.49
C LEU A 169 3.93 16.26 -4.89
N HIS A 170 4.29 17.23 -5.73
CA HIS A 170 4.78 18.52 -5.26
C HIS A 170 3.75 19.21 -4.36
N ARG A 171 2.51 19.34 -4.84
CA ARG A 171 1.42 19.97 -4.07
C ARG A 171 1.12 19.25 -2.75
N ALA A 172 1.15 17.91 -2.76
CA ALA A 172 0.98 17.10 -1.56
C ALA A 172 2.05 17.42 -0.51
N ARG A 173 3.32 17.47 -0.94
CA ARG A 173 4.46 17.79 -0.07
C ARG A 173 4.39 19.21 0.47
N SER A 174 4.00 20.20 -0.35
CA SER A 174 3.82 21.58 0.11
C SER A 174 2.72 21.69 1.17
N ALA A 175 1.54 21.11 0.92
CA ALA A 175 0.42 21.17 1.85
C ALA A 175 0.75 20.54 3.23
N LEU A 176 1.53 19.45 3.26
CA LEU A 176 1.95 18.86 4.53
C LEU A 176 3.03 19.67 5.26
N LYS A 177 3.88 20.41 4.55
CA LYS A 177 4.84 21.34 5.17
C LYS A 177 4.12 22.50 5.85
N ASP A 178 3.09 23.04 5.20
CA ASP A 178 2.33 24.18 5.72
C ASP A 178 1.43 23.79 6.91
N THR A 179 1.10 22.49 7.03
CA THR A 179 0.30 21.94 8.14
C THR A 179 1.16 21.39 9.29
N ALA A 180 2.47 21.25 9.09
CA ALA A 180 3.37 20.83 10.15
C ALA A 180 3.49 21.96 11.17
N VAL A 181 2.83 21.82 12.32
CA VAL A 181 3.15 22.59 13.53
C VAL A 181 4.67 22.49 13.71
N PRO A 182 5.41 23.60 13.86
CA PRO A 182 6.85 23.53 14.09
C PRO A 182 7.06 22.66 15.33
N VAL A 183 7.71 21.51 15.14
CA VAL A 183 8.31 20.78 16.24
C VAL A 183 9.40 21.70 16.74
N VAL A 184 9.11 22.51 17.76
CA VAL A 184 10.14 23.17 18.53
C VAL A 184 10.97 22.03 19.09
N PRO A 185 12.25 21.85 18.70
CA PRO A 185 13.08 20.88 19.39
C PRO A 185 13.07 21.32 20.84
N GLU A 186 12.55 20.46 21.72
CA GLU A 186 12.65 20.64 23.16
C GLU A 186 14.12 20.90 23.43
N THR A 187 14.41 22.14 23.82
CA THR A 187 15.77 22.59 24.08
C THR A 187 16.30 21.71 25.19
N LEU A 188 17.15 20.75 24.84
CA LEU A 188 17.99 20.04 25.80
C LEU A 188 18.61 21.11 26.69
N PRO A 189 18.49 21.00 28.03
CA PRO A 189 19.12 21.97 28.92
C PRO A 189 20.62 22.01 28.59
N PRO A 190 21.25 23.20 28.67
CA PRO A 190 22.69 23.31 28.42
C PRO A 190 23.44 22.34 29.32
N PHE A 191 24.33 21.53 28.73
CA PHE A 191 25.22 20.66 29.51
C PHE A 191 25.94 21.51 30.56
N PRO A 192 25.97 21.10 31.84
CA PRO A 192 26.72 21.83 32.83
C PRO A 192 28.19 21.83 32.43
N SER A 193 28.72 23.03 32.19
CA SER A 193 30.14 23.25 31.97
C SER A 193 30.91 22.64 33.13
N LEU A 194 31.73 21.63 32.86
CA LEU A 194 32.62 21.05 33.85
C LEU A 194 33.61 22.15 34.27
N MET A 195 33.34 22.71 35.45
CA MET A 195 34.30 23.48 36.21
C MET A 195 35.58 22.68 36.38
N GLU A 196 36.66 23.36 36.03
CA GLU A 196 38.03 23.21 36.50
C GLU A 196 38.15 22.37 37.78
N VAL A 197 38.81 21.22 37.66
CA VAL A 197 39.48 20.58 38.80
C VAL A 197 40.94 20.99 38.72
N ARG A 198 41.39 21.62 39.81
CA ARG A 198 42.75 22.07 40.09
C ARG A 198 43.80 20.97 39.96
#